data_AF-A0A0F9B1A4-F1
#
_entry.id   AF-A0A0F9B1A4-F1
#
_cell.length_a   1.000
_cell.length_b   1.000
_cell.length_c   1.000
_cell.angle_alpha   90.00
_cell.angle_beta   90.00
_cell.angle_gamma   90.00
#
_symmetry.space_group_name_H-M   'P 1'
#
loop_
_entity.id
_entity.type
_entity.pdbx_description
1 polymer ?
#
loop_
_entity_poly.entity_id
_entity_poly.type
_entity_poly.pdbx_seq_one_letter_code
_entity_poly.pdbx_strand_id
1 'polypeptide(L)'
;MNRTFINLDGLKNDENVASPHHVNLVDDETYVLPYMKWDNVAPAASMNSSAMDLTRWIRFQLELGNWNDKQLISSENLWETRELHTSKPPDIGSSRIWPSMHFAGYGLGWELYDYHGWKVIAHEGGSDGMLTRLVIVPEEDFGFVMLTNSISALTIGLEYYILDQYYAGESYDWCNIYLNNAMGYLEYTDNEWNEYIESADRSQKPSQSLRDYTGTYSCDLYGDVEVSLKRGSLVLDFVPSDRLIGDLTAFTKDTFLIDLRDMPAFPQGTVKFELDNAGVVSGLEVYIPSPDFDFTELELRRVK
;
A
#
# COMPACT_ATOMS: atom_id res chain seq x y z
N MET A 1 -19.23 -6.82 -18.35
CA MET A 1 -18.82 -6.85 -16.94
C MET A 1 -19.94 -6.19 -16.16
N ASN A 2 -20.85 -6.98 -15.59
CA ASN A 2 -22.15 -6.49 -15.12
C ASN A 2 -22.21 -6.28 -13.60
N ARG A 3 -21.16 -6.71 -12.88
CA ARG A 3 -20.90 -6.55 -11.45
C ARG A 3 -19.53 -5.87 -11.26
N THR A 4 -19.26 -4.87 -12.09
CA THR A 4 -18.10 -3.98 -11.96
C THR A 4 -18.62 -2.56 -11.79
N PHE A 5 -18.18 -1.90 -10.73
CA PHE A 5 -18.65 -0.59 -10.32
C PHE A 5 -17.46 0.34 -10.13
N ILE A 6 -17.65 1.64 -10.40
CA ILE A 6 -16.61 2.67 -10.28
C ILE A 6 -16.55 3.32 -8.89
N ASN A 7 -17.36 2.82 -7.94
CA ASN A 7 -17.38 3.25 -6.55
C ASN A 7 -18.19 2.27 -5.70
N LEU A 8 -18.17 2.48 -4.38
CA LEU A 8 -18.89 1.66 -3.41
C LEU A 8 -20.42 1.81 -3.50
N ASP A 9 -20.93 2.89 -4.08
CA ASP A 9 -22.38 3.09 -4.23
C ASP A 9 -23.01 2.02 -5.13
N GLY A 10 -22.25 1.51 -6.11
CA GLY A 10 -22.68 0.39 -6.96
C GLY A 10 -22.84 -0.94 -6.21
N LEU A 11 -22.19 -1.11 -5.06
CA LEU A 11 -22.24 -2.34 -4.25
C LEU A 11 -23.45 -2.40 -3.31
N LYS A 12 -24.15 -1.29 -3.06
CA LYS A 12 -25.20 -1.17 -2.01
C LYS A 12 -26.31 -2.23 -2.08
N ASN A 13 -26.59 -2.75 -3.27
CA ASN A 13 -27.65 -3.73 -3.50
C ASN A 13 -27.11 -5.13 -3.84
N ASP A 14 -25.81 -5.34 -3.72
CA ASP A 14 -25.18 -6.63 -4.01
C ASP A 14 -24.95 -7.40 -2.70
N GLU A 15 -25.51 -8.61 -2.62
CA GLU A 15 -25.40 -9.47 -1.45
C GLU A 15 -24.11 -10.30 -1.43
N ASN A 16 -23.36 -10.34 -2.54
CA ASN A 16 -22.12 -11.12 -2.68
C ASN A 16 -20.92 -10.19 -2.81
N VAL A 17 -20.58 -9.55 -1.69
CA VAL A 17 -19.47 -8.60 -1.53
C VAL A 17 -18.55 -9.05 -0.40
N ALA A 18 -17.23 -8.99 -0.61
CA ALA A 18 -16.25 -9.36 0.40
C ALA A 18 -15.96 -8.17 1.32
N SER A 19 -15.97 -8.36 2.64
CA SER A 19 -15.48 -7.33 3.58
C SER A 19 -13.94 -7.32 3.63
N PRO A 20 -13.30 -6.16 3.77
CA PRO A 20 -11.85 -6.08 3.89
C PRO A 20 -11.37 -6.54 5.27
N HIS A 21 -10.18 -7.12 5.34
CA HIS A 21 -9.59 -7.55 6.60
C HIS A 21 -8.13 -7.13 6.74
N HIS A 22 -7.75 -6.78 7.97
CA HIS A 22 -6.37 -6.74 8.42
C HIS A 22 -6.05 -8.05 9.15
N VAL A 23 -4.92 -8.66 8.83
CA VAL A 23 -4.42 -9.85 9.52
C VAL A 23 -3.12 -9.45 10.20
N ASN A 24 -3.07 -9.59 11.51
CA ASN A 24 -1.83 -9.45 12.26
C ASN A 24 -1.10 -10.80 12.24
N LEU A 25 0.03 -10.85 11.54
CA LEU A 25 0.79 -12.09 11.34
C LEU A 25 1.55 -12.54 12.61
N VAL A 26 1.68 -11.68 13.63
CA VAL A 26 2.41 -12.00 14.87
C VAL A 26 1.53 -12.76 15.86
N ASP A 27 0.26 -12.35 16.01
CA ASP A 27 -0.69 -12.95 16.94
C ASP A 27 -1.80 -13.79 16.26
N ASP A 28 -1.81 -13.84 14.93
CA ASP A 28 -2.80 -14.53 14.08
C ASP A 28 -4.23 -13.99 14.26
N GLU A 29 -4.37 -12.72 14.67
CA GLU A 29 -5.66 -12.07 14.81
C GLU A 29 -6.12 -11.43 13.49
N THR A 30 -7.42 -11.55 13.20
CA THR A 30 -8.05 -10.99 12.00
C THR A 30 -9.12 -9.97 12.37
N TYR A 31 -9.02 -8.78 11.79
CA TYR A 31 -9.91 -7.65 12.04
C TYR A 31 -10.64 -7.26 10.77
N VAL A 32 -11.96 -7.07 10.86
CA VAL A 32 -12.76 -6.52 9.76
C VAL A 32 -12.53 -5.02 9.68
N LEU A 33 -12.16 -4.53 8.50
CA LEU A 33 -12.00 -3.11 8.24
C LEU A 33 -13.28 -2.52 7.61
N PRO A 34 -13.56 -1.22 7.83
CA PRO A 34 -14.57 -0.52 7.05
C PRO A 34 -14.10 -0.32 5.61
N TYR A 35 -15.04 -0.31 4.65
CA TYR A 35 -14.71 0.11 3.28
C TYR A 35 -14.30 1.58 3.24
N MET A 36 -13.26 1.87 2.46
CA MET A 36 -12.79 3.23 2.20
C MET A 36 -13.31 3.76 0.87
N LYS A 37 -13.68 5.05 0.88
CA LYS A 37 -14.14 5.75 -0.32
C LYS A 37 -12.96 6.38 -1.03
N TRP A 38 -12.67 5.88 -2.23
CA TRP A 38 -11.61 6.38 -3.10
C TRP A 38 -12.15 7.25 -4.26
N ASP A 39 -13.33 7.86 -4.08
CA ASP A 39 -14.02 8.64 -5.13
C ASP A 39 -13.18 9.83 -5.64
N ASN A 40 -12.35 10.41 -4.76
CA ASN A 40 -11.45 11.52 -5.10
C ASN A 40 -10.25 11.10 -5.97
N VAL A 41 -9.89 9.81 -5.97
CA VAL A 41 -8.83 9.22 -6.79
C VAL A 41 -9.40 8.11 -7.70
N ALA A 42 -10.66 8.29 -8.13
CA ALA A 42 -11.42 7.23 -8.77
C ALA A 42 -10.73 6.54 -9.96
N PRO A 43 -10.05 7.27 -10.88
CA PRO A 43 -9.34 6.65 -11.99
C PRO A 43 -8.21 5.70 -11.59
N ALA A 44 -7.70 5.79 -10.36
CA ALA A 44 -6.60 4.96 -9.86
C ALA A 44 -7.09 3.74 -9.04
N ALA A 45 -8.07 3.90 -8.14
CA ALA A 45 -8.31 2.91 -7.08
C ALA A 45 -9.78 2.61 -6.74
N SER A 46 -10.77 3.22 -7.40
CA SER A 46 -12.18 3.10 -6.96
C SER A 46 -12.96 1.91 -7.52
N MET A 47 -12.37 1.17 -8.46
CA MET A 47 -13.09 0.10 -9.15
C MET A 47 -13.30 -1.10 -8.23
N ASN A 48 -14.55 -1.55 -8.14
CA ASN A 48 -14.95 -2.76 -7.42
C ASN A 48 -15.47 -3.79 -8.43
N SER A 49 -14.98 -5.02 -8.38
CA SER A 49 -15.29 -6.03 -9.40
C SER A 49 -15.37 -7.45 -8.81
N SER A 50 -15.61 -8.43 -9.67
CA SER A 50 -15.56 -9.85 -9.33
C SER A 50 -14.59 -10.59 -10.23
N ALA A 51 -14.06 -11.73 -9.77
CA ALA A 51 -13.18 -12.57 -10.57
C ALA A 51 -13.84 -12.97 -11.90
N MET A 52 -15.15 -13.24 -11.90
CA MET A 52 -15.90 -13.57 -13.12
C MET A 52 -15.98 -12.41 -14.13
N ASP A 53 -16.02 -11.16 -13.69
CA ASP A 53 -16.00 -10.03 -14.61
C ASP A 53 -14.58 -9.70 -15.07
N LEU A 54 -13.59 -9.83 -14.19
CA LEU A 54 -12.18 -9.63 -14.56
C LEU A 54 -11.66 -10.72 -15.52
N THR A 55 -12.17 -11.95 -15.47
CA THR A 55 -11.84 -12.96 -16.51
C THR A 55 -12.41 -12.59 -17.88
N ARG A 56 -13.52 -11.85 -17.95
CA ARG A 56 -14.02 -11.28 -19.22
C ARG A 56 -13.10 -10.19 -19.73
N TRP A 57 -12.55 -9.36 -18.85
CA TRP A 57 -11.53 -8.37 -19.19
C TRP A 57 -10.25 -9.00 -19.71
N ILE A 58 -9.77 -10.06 -19.05
CA ILE A 58 -8.62 -10.86 -19.52
C ILE A 58 -8.86 -11.39 -20.94
N ARG A 59 -10.02 -12.01 -21.19
CA ARG A 59 -10.38 -12.48 -22.54
C ARG A 59 -10.39 -11.35 -23.57
N PHE A 60 -10.94 -10.19 -23.21
CA PHE A 60 -10.93 -9.03 -24.09
C PHE A 60 -9.51 -8.52 -24.42
N GLN A 61 -8.58 -8.61 -23.46
CA GLN A 61 -7.17 -8.28 -23.66
C GLN A 61 -6.44 -9.29 -24.56
N LEU A 62 -6.71 -10.59 -24.38
CA LEU A 62 -6.19 -11.67 -25.22
C LEU A 62 -6.68 -11.53 -26.66
N GLU A 63 -7.97 -11.22 -26.84
CA GLU A 63 -8.63 -10.99 -28.12
C GLU A 63 -8.34 -9.59 -28.72
N LEU A 64 -7.35 -8.86 -28.17
CA LEU A 64 -6.87 -7.59 -28.72
C LEU A 64 -7.99 -6.57 -29.01
N GLY A 65 -8.94 -6.47 -28.08
CA GLY A 65 -10.00 -5.46 -28.13
C GLY A 65 -11.27 -5.92 -28.86
N ASN A 66 -11.32 -7.20 -29.27
CA ASN A 66 -12.54 -7.83 -29.77
C ASN A 66 -13.36 -8.43 -28.62
N TRP A 67 -14.67 -8.25 -28.67
CA TRP A 67 -15.62 -8.93 -27.79
C TRP A 67 -16.82 -9.42 -28.57
N ASN A 68 -17.00 -10.74 -28.68
CA ASN A 68 -18.10 -11.37 -29.43
C ASN A 68 -18.22 -10.82 -30.86
N ASP A 69 -17.14 -10.89 -31.63
CA ASP A 69 -17.04 -10.43 -33.03
C ASP A 69 -17.20 -8.91 -33.22
N LYS A 70 -17.14 -8.13 -32.14
CA LYS A 70 -17.20 -6.67 -32.17
C LYS A 70 -15.89 -6.07 -31.68
N GLN A 71 -15.20 -5.35 -32.56
CA GLN A 71 -14.04 -4.53 -32.19
C GLN A 71 -14.50 -3.32 -31.36
N LEU A 72 -14.11 -3.25 -30.10
CA LEU A 72 -14.42 -2.13 -29.20
C LEU A 72 -13.27 -1.14 -29.08
N ILE A 73 -12.03 -1.64 -29.10
CA ILE A 73 -10.78 -0.86 -29.10
C ILE A 73 -9.91 -1.45 -30.20
N SER A 74 -9.19 -0.66 -31.00
CA SER A 74 -8.33 -1.22 -32.05
C SER A 74 -7.24 -2.11 -31.45
N SER A 75 -6.85 -3.15 -32.21
CA SER A 75 -5.80 -4.07 -31.79
C SER A 75 -4.47 -3.35 -31.61
N GLU A 76 -4.19 -2.33 -32.42
CA GLU A 76 -3.00 -1.48 -32.30
C GLU A 76 -2.98 -0.70 -30.98
N ASN A 77 -4.10 -0.10 -30.58
CA ASN A 77 -4.16 0.68 -29.34
C ASN A 77 -4.02 -0.24 -28.11
N LEU A 78 -4.66 -1.42 -28.10
CA LEU A 78 -4.43 -2.36 -26.99
C LEU A 78 -3.01 -2.91 -27.00
N TRP A 79 -2.42 -3.16 -28.17
CA TRP A 79 -1.05 -3.62 -28.26
C TRP A 79 -0.06 -2.59 -27.68
N GLU A 80 -0.27 -1.31 -27.96
CA GLU A 80 0.56 -0.22 -27.41
C GLU A 80 0.54 -0.19 -25.87
N THR A 81 -0.60 -0.52 -25.23
CA THR A 81 -0.67 -0.53 -23.76
C THR A 81 0.27 -1.53 -23.11
N ARG A 82 0.60 -2.61 -23.83
CA ARG A 82 1.45 -3.70 -23.35
C ARG A 82 2.86 -3.66 -23.94
N GLU A 83 3.26 -2.56 -24.56
CA GLU A 83 4.66 -2.31 -24.93
C GLU A 83 5.45 -1.76 -23.74
N LEU A 84 6.76 -2.04 -23.72
CA LEU A 84 7.64 -1.56 -22.67
C LEU A 84 7.95 -0.08 -22.88
N HIS A 85 7.36 0.78 -22.06
CA HIS A 85 7.58 2.24 -22.11
C HIS A 85 8.59 2.70 -21.05
N THR A 86 8.63 2.03 -19.90
CA THR A 86 9.57 2.31 -18.81
C THR A 86 10.32 1.06 -18.42
N SER A 87 11.65 1.07 -18.50
CA SER A 87 12.48 -0.02 -18.01
C SER A 87 12.59 0.00 -16.48
N LYS A 88 12.33 -1.13 -15.84
CA LYS A 88 12.49 -1.34 -14.38
C LYS A 88 13.10 -2.72 -14.18
N PRO A 89 14.41 -2.89 -14.47
CA PRO A 89 15.05 -4.20 -14.38
C PRO A 89 15.01 -4.72 -12.93
N PRO A 90 14.93 -6.05 -12.73
CA PRO A 90 14.93 -6.63 -11.38
C PRO A 90 16.22 -6.26 -10.64
N ASP A 91 16.10 -5.92 -9.37
CA ASP A 91 17.27 -5.68 -8.51
C ASP A 91 17.99 -7.01 -8.15
N ILE A 92 19.08 -6.91 -7.38
CA ILE A 92 19.88 -8.08 -6.99
C ILE A 92 19.07 -9.07 -6.15
N GLY A 93 18.16 -8.60 -5.30
CA GLY A 93 17.33 -9.45 -4.45
C GLY A 93 16.30 -10.21 -5.28
N SER A 94 15.56 -9.46 -6.09
CA SER A 94 14.57 -9.96 -7.05
C SER A 94 15.19 -10.97 -8.01
N SER A 95 16.36 -10.68 -8.57
CA SER A 95 17.07 -11.58 -9.49
C SER A 95 17.53 -12.89 -8.85
N ARG A 96 17.72 -12.91 -7.52
CA ARG A 96 18.02 -14.15 -6.78
C ARG A 96 16.78 -15.01 -6.57
N ILE A 97 15.62 -14.36 -6.42
CA ILE A 97 14.33 -15.03 -6.23
C ILE A 97 13.80 -15.54 -7.59
N TRP A 98 13.94 -14.74 -8.67
CA TRP A 98 13.51 -15.09 -10.03
C TRP A 98 14.69 -15.11 -11.02
N PRO A 99 15.51 -16.17 -11.05
CA PRO A 99 16.65 -16.23 -11.97
C PRO A 99 16.24 -16.30 -13.45
N SER A 100 14.97 -16.64 -13.74
CA SER A 100 14.40 -16.70 -15.09
C SER A 100 13.80 -15.38 -15.57
N MET A 101 13.78 -14.34 -14.73
CA MET A 101 13.36 -12.99 -15.12
C MET A 101 14.58 -12.17 -15.52
N HIS A 102 14.65 -11.79 -16.79
CA HIS A 102 15.77 -11.06 -17.37
C HIS A 102 15.43 -9.60 -17.68
N PHE A 103 14.15 -9.31 -17.91
CA PHE A 103 13.61 -8.01 -18.24
C PHE A 103 12.36 -7.77 -17.42
N ALA A 104 12.24 -6.55 -16.91
CA ALA A 104 11.03 -6.07 -16.30
C ALA A 104 10.86 -4.57 -16.57
N GLY A 105 9.63 -4.11 -16.51
CA GLY A 105 9.28 -2.71 -16.65
C GLY A 105 7.79 -2.51 -16.73
N TYR A 106 7.40 -1.38 -17.30
CA TYR A 106 6.03 -0.90 -17.24
C TYR A 106 5.57 -0.42 -18.62
N GLY A 107 4.36 -0.82 -18.99
CA GLY A 107 3.61 -0.32 -20.13
C GLY A 107 2.65 0.80 -19.75
N LEU A 108 1.56 0.94 -20.49
CA LEU A 108 0.51 1.91 -20.15
C LEU A 108 -0.51 1.24 -19.22
N GLY A 109 -0.19 1.24 -17.92
CA GLY A 109 -1.02 0.61 -16.88
C GLY A 109 -0.84 -0.90 -16.79
N TRP A 110 0.36 -1.41 -17.08
CA TRP A 110 0.71 -2.83 -16.98
C TRP A 110 2.15 -3.01 -16.53
N GLU A 111 2.38 -3.92 -15.60
CA GLU A 111 3.69 -4.52 -15.36
C GLU A 111 4.00 -5.50 -16.49
N LEU A 112 5.23 -5.45 -16.98
CA LEU A 112 5.70 -6.29 -18.07
C LEU A 112 7.00 -6.94 -17.66
N TYR A 113 7.08 -8.26 -17.71
CA TYR A 113 8.30 -8.99 -17.43
C TYR A 113 8.36 -10.30 -18.22
N ASP A 114 9.54 -10.89 -18.35
CA ASP A 114 9.68 -12.25 -18.88
C ASP A 114 9.70 -13.29 -17.75
N TYR A 115 9.11 -14.44 -18.02
CA TYR A 115 9.12 -15.58 -17.12
C TYR A 115 9.34 -16.86 -17.91
N HIS A 116 10.50 -17.50 -17.72
CA HIS A 116 10.92 -18.66 -18.51
C HIS A 116 10.83 -18.43 -20.04
N GLY A 117 11.12 -17.21 -20.48
CA GLY A 117 11.09 -16.81 -21.89
C GLY A 117 9.71 -16.40 -22.42
N TRP A 118 8.66 -16.44 -21.61
CA TRP A 118 7.33 -15.96 -21.95
C TRP A 118 7.11 -14.54 -21.49
N LYS A 119 6.43 -13.72 -22.29
CA LYS A 119 6.00 -12.39 -21.85
C LYS A 119 4.82 -12.52 -20.89
N VAL A 120 4.98 -11.94 -19.70
CA VAL A 120 3.91 -11.78 -18.72
C VAL A 120 3.49 -10.33 -18.67
N ILE A 121 2.18 -10.12 -18.72
CA ILE A 121 1.52 -8.83 -18.50
C ILE A 121 0.75 -8.97 -17.20
N ALA A 122 1.08 -8.14 -16.22
CA ALA A 122 0.45 -8.20 -14.91
C ALA A 122 -0.01 -6.83 -14.43
N HIS A 123 -0.96 -6.83 -13.51
CA HIS A 123 -1.25 -5.67 -12.70
C HIS A 123 -1.73 -6.13 -11.34
N GLU A 124 -1.33 -5.39 -10.32
CA GLU A 124 -1.81 -5.59 -8.96
C GLU A 124 -2.57 -4.38 -8.45
N GLY A 125 -3.32 -4.59 -7.40
CA GLY A 125 -3.96 -3.51 -6.67
C GLY A 125 -4.03 -3.87 -5.21
N GLY A 126 -3.71 -2.93 -4.35
CA GLY A 126 -3.90 -3.05 -2.91
C GLY A 126 -4.73 -1.88 -2.42
N SER A 127 -5.79 -2.16 -1.68
CA SER A 127 -6.59 -1.15 -1.00
C SER A 127 -7.19 -1.73 0.26
N ASP A 128 -6.93 -1.09 1.40
CA ASP A 128 -7.65 -1.25 2.68
C ASP A 128 -7.94 -2.70 3.07
N GLY A 129 -6.92 -3.57 3.09
CA GLY A 129 -7.12 -4.97 3.48
C GLY A 129 -7.65 -5.87 2.37
N MET A 130 -7.48 -5.50 1.10
CA MET A 130 -7.75 -6.35 -0.05
C MET A 130 -6.61 -6.26 -1.06
N LEU A 131 -6.33 -7.38 -1.74
CA LEU A 131 -5.38 -7.41 -2.86
C LEU A 131 -6.04 -7.98 -4.11
N THR A 132 -5.58 -7.49 -5.25
CA THR A 132 -5.89 -8.02 -6.57
C THR A 132 -4.58 -8.34 -7.27
N ARG A 133 -4.55 -9.47 -7.98
CA ARG A 133 -3.49 -9.80 -8.92
C ARG A 133 -4.10 -10.31 -10.21
N LEU A 134 -3.80 -9.66 -11.33
CA LEU A 134 -4.27 -10.02 -12.66
C LEU A 134 -3.07 -10.30 -13.56
N VAL A 135 -3.09 -11.42 -14.27
CA VAL A 135 -1.97 -11.91 -15.07
C VAL A 135 -2.47 -12.40 -16.43
N ILE A 136 -1.73 -12.08 -17.48
CA ILE A 136 -2.00 -12.47 -18.87
C ILE A 136 -0.67 -12.93 -19.51
N VAL A 137 -0.71 -14.07 -20.20
CA VAL A 137 0.38 -14.61 -21.02
C VAL A 137 -0.14 -14.74 -22.46
N PRO A 138 0.02 -13.68 -23.29
CA PRO A 138 -0.64 -13.58 -24.59
C PRO A 138 -0.30 -14.72 -25.55
N GLU A 139 0.95 -15.14 -25.57
CA GLU A 139 1.45 -16.15 -26.50
C GLU A 139 0.82 -17.54 -26.27
N GLU A 140 0.21 -17.74 -25.10
CA GLU A 140 -0.40 -19.00 -24.65
C GLU A 140 -1.92 -18.91 -24.54
N ASP A 141 -2.52 -17.80 -24.98
CA ASP A 141 -3.96 -17.51 -24.84
C ASP A 141 -4.46 -17.76 -23.39
N PHE A 142 -3.63 -17.37 -22.43
CA PHE A 142 -3.81 -17.70 -21.01
C PHE A 142 -3.84 -16.45 -20.15
N GLY A 143 -4.62 -16.51 -19.08
CA GLY A 143 -4.64 -15.47 -18.05
C GLY A 143 -5.52 -15.86 -16.86
N PHE A 144 -5.23 -15.25 -15.72
CA PHE A 144 -5.94 -15.50 -14.47
C PHE A 144 -6.02 -14.24 -13.62
N VAL A 145 -6.90 -14.29 -12.63
CA VAL A 145 -7.08 -13.22 -11.65
C VAL A 145 -7.32 -13.82 -10.28
N MET A 146 -6.67 -13.23 -9.28
CA MET A 146 -6.82 -13.56 -7.87
C MET A 146 -7.29 -12.31 -7.14
N LEU A 147 -8.32 -12.48 -6.31
CA LEU A 147 -8.87 -11.44 -5.45
C LEU A 147 -8.84 -11.96 -4.01
N THR A 148 -8.19 -11.24 -3.12
CA THR A 148 -8.17 -11.55 -1.68
C THR A 148 -8.79 -10.39 -0.91
N ASN A 149 -9.41 -10.73 0.22
CA ASN A 149 -9.98 -9.76 1.14
C ASN A 149 -9.17 -9.66 2.44
N SER A 150 -7.87 -9.93 2.34
CA SER A 150 -6.82 -9.62 3.30
C SER A 150 -5.53 -9.31 2.54
N ILE A 151 -4.66 -8.50 3.16
CA ILE A 151 -3.28 -8.30 2.67
C ILE A 151 -2.46 -9.51 3.06
N SER A 152 -1.86 -10.18 2.08
CA SER A 152 -0.97 -11.32 2.30
C SER A 152 -0.01 -11.51 1.14
N ALA A 153 1.14 -12.13 1.40
CA ALA A 153 2.13 -12.47 0.37
C ALA A 153 1.66 -13.60 -0.57
N LEU A 154 0.46 -14.16 -0.33
CA LEU A 154 -0.08 -15.31 -1.04
C LEU A 154 -0.31 -15.03 -2.53
N THR A 155 -0.79 -13.84 -2.89
CA THR A 155 -1.15 -13.52 -4.29
C THR A 155 0.05 -13.65 -5.23
N ILE A 156 1.20 -13.11 -4.82
CA ILE A 156 2.42 -13.19 -5.64
C ILE A 156 2.98 -14.62 -5.64
N GLY A 157 3.01 -15.30 -4.48
CA GLY A 157 3.42 -16.71 -4.42
C GLY A 157 2.57 -17.63 -5.30
N LEU A 158 1.25 -17.41 -5.34
CA LEU A 158 0.34 -18.17 -6.19
C LEU A 158 0.49 -17.84 -7.68
N GLU A 159 0.79 -16.59 -8.05
CA GLU A 159 1.07 -16.24 -9.44
C GLU A 159 2.23 -17.07 -9.98
N TYR A 160 3.37 -17.08 -9.28
CA TYR A 160 4.53 -17.84 -9.73
C TYR A 160 4.31 -19.35 -9.67
N TYR A 161 3.59 -19.84 -8.65
CA TYR A 161 3.17 -21.24 -8.63
C TYR A 161 2.33 -21.62 -9.86
N ILE A 162 1.34 -20.80 -10.21
CA ILE A 162 0.50 -21.03 -11.39
C ILE A 162 1.36 -20.97 -12.66
N LEU A 163 2.19 -19.93 -12.83
CA LEU A 163 3.06 -19.80 -14.00
C LEU A 163 4.02 -21.00 -14.13
N ASP A 164 4.54 -21.53 -13.03
CA ASP A 164 5.38 -22.73 -13.06
C ASP A 164 4.63 -23.95 -13.57
N GLN A 165 3.37 -24.16 -13.16
CA GLN A 165 2.59 -25.32 -13.58
C GLN A 165 2.40 -25.37 -15.11
N TYR A 166 2.44 -24.21 -15.78
CA TYR A 166 2.27 -24.12 -17.22
C TYR A 166 3.60 -23.98 -17.99
N TYR A 167 4.57 -23.27 -17.43
CA TYR A 167 5.72 -22.77 -18.20
C TYR A 167 7.08 -23.17 -17.65
N ALA A 168 7.16 -23.65 -16.41
CA ALA A 168 8.40 -24.15 -15.83
C ALA A 168 8.48 -25.68 -15.93
N GLY A 169 9.71 -26.21 -16.04
CA GLY A 169 9.96 -27.65 -15.99
C GLY A 169 9.94 -28.23 -14.57
N GLU A 170 10.19 -27.39 -13.57
CA GLU A 170 10.14 -27.69 -12.14
C GLU A 170 9.53 -26.49 -11.42
N SER A 171 8.78 -26.75 -10.34
CA SER A 171 8.15 -25.69 -9.56
C SER A 171 8.76 -25.54 -8.18
N TYR A 172 8.92 -24.30 -7.74
CA TYR A 172 9.35 -23.97 -6.38
C TYR A 172 8.14 -23.83 -5.44
N ASP A 173 8.39 -23.95 -4.14
CA ASP A 173 7.41 -23.61 -3.11
C ASP A 173 7.33 -22.09 -2.94
N TRP A 174 6.82 -21.42 -3.97
CA TRP A 174 6.73 -19.96 -4.02
C TRP A 174 5.95 -19.39 -2.84
N CYS A 175 4.85 -20.04 -2.45
CA CYS A 175 4.04 -19.57 -1.33
C CYS A 175 4.87 -19.49 -0.04
N ASN A 176 5.66 -20.51 0.29
CA ASN A 176 6.53 -20.47 1.47
C ASN A 176 7.70 -19.50 1.30
N ILE A 177 8.29 -19.38 0.10
CA ILE A 177 9.35 -18.39 -0.15
C ILE A 177 8.85 -16.97 0.17
N TYR A 178 7.68 -16.60 -0.35
CA TYR A 178 7.10 -15.28 -0.13
C TYR A 178 6.60 -15.06 1.29
N LEU A 179 6.02 -16.09 1.92
CA LEU A 179 5.63 -16.02 3.33
C LEU A 179 6.84 -15.77 4.23
N ASN A 180 7.92 -16.53 4.05
CA ASN A 180 9.15 -16.35 4.84
C ASN A 180 9.80 -14.98 4.62
N ASN A 181 9.81 -14.49 3.38
CA ASN A 181 10.31 -13.14 3.09
C ASN A 181 9.48 -12.06 3.79
N ALA A 182 8.14 -12.18 3.76
CA ALA A 182 7.25 -11.24 4.44
C ALA A 182 7.43 -11.28 5.96
N MET A 183 7.51 -12.48 6.56
CA MET A 183 7.76 -12.64 7.99
C MET A 183 9.13 -12.09 8.40
N GLY A 184 10.17 -12.37 7.62
CA GLY A 184 11.52 -11.86 7.89
C GLY A 184 11.61 -10.34 7.79
N TYR A 185 10.86 -9.71 6.86
CA TYR A 185 10.76 -8.26 6.78
C TYR A 185 10.09 -7.67 8.01
N LEU A 186 8.96 -8.24 8.46
CA LEU A 186 8.25 -7.78 9.66
C LEU A 186 9.12 -7.92 10.92
N GLU A 187 9.77 -9.08 11.10
CA GLU A 187 10.69 -9.32 12.22
C GLU A 187 11.85 -8.31 12.21
N TYR A 188 12.41 -8.02 11.03
CA TYR A 188 13.47 -7.03 10.89
C TYR A 188 13.01 -5.63 11.30
N THR A 189 11.87 -5.16 10.78
CA THR A 189 11.33 -3.83 11.08
C THR A 189 10.94 -3.70 12.55
N ASP A 190 10.36 -4.74 13.15
CA ASP A 190 10.00 -4.76 14.56
C ASP A 190 11.25 -4.71 15.45
N ASN A 191 12.30 -5.45 15.09
CA ASN A 191 13.57 -5.42 15.81
C ASN A 191 14.23 -4.04 15.73
N GLU A 192 14.31 -3.42 14.55
CA GLU A 192 14.85 -2.06 14.40
C GLU A 192 14.07 -1.04 15.23
N TRP A 193 12.73 -1.11 15.20
CA TRP A 193 11.88 -0.24 16.00
C TRP A 193 12.07 -0.46 17.51
N ASN A 194 12.12 -1.72 17.96
CA ASN A 194 12.33 -2.05 19.36
C ASN A 194 13.71 -1.60 19.85
N GLU A 195 14.78 -1.79 19.06
CA GLU A 195 16.12 -1.30 19.37
C GLU A 195 16.15 0.23 19.49
N TYR A 196 15.45 0.95 18.60
CA TYR A 196 15.31 2.41 18.69
C TYR A 196 14.59 2.83 19.99
N ILE A 197 13.49 2.16 20.33
CA ILE A 197 12.65 2.45 21.49
C ILE A 197 13.36 2.13 22.82
N GLU A 198 14.18 1.07 22.86
CA GLU A 198 14.95 0.66 24.04
C GLU A 198 16.23 1.47 24.25
N SER A 199 16.90 1.88 23.17
CA SER A 199 18.14 2.66 23.26
C SER A 199 17.93 4.14 23.62
N ALA A 200 16.68 4.61 23.56
CA ALA A 200 16.31 6.00 23.82
C ALA A 200 16.46 6.42 25.29
N ASP A 201 17.10 7.57 25.54
CA ASP A 201 17.20 8.19 26.88
C ASP A 201 15.88 8.87 27.28
N ARG A 202 14.98 8.09 27.87
CA ARG A 202 13.66 8.54 28.36
C ARG A 202 13.71 9.40 29.62
N SER A 203 14.90 9.63 30.19
CA SER A 203 15.04 10.53 31.35
C SER A 203 14.94 12.00 30.93
N GLN A 204 15.15 12.28 29.64
CA GLN A 204 15.04 13.61 29.06
C GLN A 204 13.59 14.06 29.01
N LYS A 205 13.34 15.28 29.49
CA LYS A 205 12.02 15.89 29.50
C LYS A 205 11.89 16.89 28.33
N PRO A 206 10.64 17.17 27.90
CA PRO A 206 10.31 18.30 27.04
C PRO A 206 11.04 19.57 27.48
N SER A 207 11.68 20.24 26.52
CA SER A 207 12.38 21.51 26.76
C SER A 207 11.43 22.62 27.17
N GLN A 208 10.17 22.53 26.72
CA GLN A 208 9.11 23.50 27.01
C GLN A 208 7.96 22.86 27.79
N SER A 209 7.02 23.69 28.26
CA SER A 209 5.78 23.15 28.80
C SER A 209 4.95 22.54 27.67
N LEU A 210 4.12 21.52 27.95
CA LEU A 210 3.28 20.89 26.92
C LEU A 210 2.44 21.92 26.15
N ARG A 211 2.00 22.98 26.83
CA ARG A 211 1.21 24.05 26.20
C ARG A 211 1.97 24.79 25.11
N ASP A 212 3.29 24.89 25.19
CA ASP A 212 4.10 25.66 24.23
C ASP A 212 4.27 24.93 22.88
N TYR A 213 4.07 23.62 22.87
CA TYR A 213 3.98 22.79 21.66
C TYR A 213 2.59 22.81 21.01
N THR A 214 1.57 23.40 21.66
CA THR A 214 0.24 23.52 21.05
C THR A 214 0.22 24.63 20.00
N GLY A 215 -0.52 24.42 18.92
CA GLY A 215 -0.59 25.38 17.82
C GLY A 215 -1.04 24.73 16.51
N THR A 216 -1.07 25.54 15.47
CA THR A 216 -1.31 25.06 14.11
C THR A 216 0.01 25.02 13.36
N TYR A 217 0.27 23.88 12.73
CA TYR A 217 1.41 23.64 11.86
C TYR A 217 0.88 23.41 10.45
N SER A 218 1.54 23.96 9.44
CA SER A 218 1.01 23.91 8.07
C SER A 218 2.14 23.60 7.10
N CYS A 219 1.82 22.87 6.04
CA CYS A 219 2.68 22.69 4.87
C CYS A 219 1.84 22.77 3.60
N ASP A 220 2.48 23.13 2.48
CA ASP A 220 1.77 23.31 1.20
C ASP A 220 1.21 21.99 0.64
N LEU A 221 1.85 20.86 0.94
CA LEU A 221 1.48 19.54 0.41
C LEU A 221 0.20 18.98 1.05
N TYR A 222 0.07 19.12 2.37
CA TYR A 222 -1.00 18.49 3.14
C TYR A 222 -2.02 19.51 3.68
N GLY A 223 -1.57 20.69 4.05
CA GLY A 223 -2.35 21.69 4.77
C GLY A 223 -2.09 21.67 6.27
N ASP A 224 -3.13 21.96 7.04
CA ASP A 224 -3.00 22.21 8.49
C ASP A 224 -2.99 20.92 9.31
N VAL A 225 -2.15 20.91 10.33
CA VAL A 225 -2.09 19.95 11.42
C VAL A 225 -2.18 20.71 12.74
N GLU A 226 -3.05 20.29 13.64
CA GLU A 226 -3.26 20.95 14.92
C GLU A 226 -2.71 20.10 16.07
N VAL A 227 -1.89 20.73 16.93
CA VAL A 227 -1.46 20.15 18.21
C VAL A 227 -2.27 20.80 19.33
N SER A 228 -3.03 19.98 20.06
CA SER A 228 -3.88 20.45 21.15
C SER A 228 -3.59 19.72 22.46
N LEU A 229 -3.76 20.39 23.60
CA LEU A 229 -3.62 19.78 24.92
C LEU A 229 -4.97 19.28 25.42
N LYS A 230 -5.18 17.96 25.45
CA LYS A 230 -6.43 17.32 25.89
C LYS A 230 -6.14 16.39 27.08
N ARG A 231 -6.81 16.64 28.21
CA ARG A 231 -6.71 15.82 29.44
C ARG A 231 -5.26 15.61 29.94
N GLY A 232 -4.37 16.58 29.70
CA GLY A 232 -2.98 16.53 30.15
C GLY A 232 -1.99 15.90 29.15
N SER A 233 -2.46 15.42 28.00
CA SER A 233 -1.62 14.90 26.91
C SER A 233 -1.80 15.72 25.63
N LEU A 234 -0.78 15.71 24.78
CA LEU A 234 -0.88 16.34 23.46
C LEU A 234 -1.61 15.41 22.49
N VAL A 235 -2.38 16.00 21.59
CA VAL A 235 -3.10 15.31 20.52
C VAL A 235 -2.78 16.02 19.22
N LEU A 236 -2.29 15.25 18.25
CA LEU A 236 -2.02 15.69 16.88
C LEU A 236 -3.25 15.36 16.02
N ASP A 237 -3.76 16.36 15.32
CA ASP A 237 -4.93 16.24 14.45
C ASP A 237 -4.56 16.70 13.04
N PHE A 238 -4.54 15.76 12.10
CA PHE A 238 -4.29 16.06 10.69
C PHE A 238 -5.59 16.55 10.04
N VAL A 239 -5.85 17.86 10.13
CA VAL A 239 -7.16 18.51 9.92
C VAL A 239 -7.92 18.10 8.65
N PRO A 240 -7.29 17.91 7.47
CA PRO A 240 -7.98 17.45 6.26
C PRO A 240 -8.57 16.03 6.37
N SER A 241 -8.10 15.20 7.29
CA SER A 241 -8.56 13.82 7.51
C SER A 241 -9.23 13.67 8.87
N ASP A 242 -10.47 13.19 8.88
CA ASP A 242 -11.22 12.90 10.09
C ASP A 242 -10.75 11.64 10.85
N ARG A 243 -9.80 10.89 10.28
CA ARG A 243 -9.30 9.63 10.83
C ARG A 243 -7.86 9.67 11.34
N LEU A 244 -7.06 10.63 10.87
CA LEU A 244 -5.65 10.76 11.24
C LEU A 244 -5.53 11.61 12.51
N ILE A 245 -5.92 11.02 13.64
CA ILE A 245 -5.83 11.64 14.97
C ILE A 245 -4.91 10.78 15.84
N GLY A 246 -3.82 11.39 16.33
CA GLY A 246 -2.78 10.73 17.11
C GLY A 246 -2.70 11.24 18.55
N ASP A 247 -2.61 10.31 19.49
CA ASP A 247 -2.29 10.63 20.89
C ASP A 247 -0.76 10.68 21.05
N LEU A 248 -0.25 11.76 21.67
CA LEU A 248 1.17 11.98 21.86
C LEU A 248 1.61 11.70 23.30
N THR A 249 2.61 10.84 23.44
CA THR A 249 3.23 10.50 24.74
C THR A 249 4.69 10.94 24.74
N ALA A 250 5.15 11.61 25.81
CA ALA A 250 6.53 12.07 25.90
C ALA A 250 7.52 10.89 25.78
N PHE A 251 8.55 11.03 24.96
CA PHE A 251 9.50 9.96 24.65
C PHE A 251 10.93 10.30 25.07
N THR A 252 11.54 11.25 24.37
CA THR A 252 12.85 11.85 24.64
C THR A 252 12.71 13.35 24.46
N LYS A 253 13.70 14.15 24.88
CA LYS A 253 13.68 15.63 24.93
C LYS A 253 12.45 16.29 24.27
N ASP A 254 12.53 16.68 22.99
CA ASP A 254 11.43 17.34 22.25
C ASP A 254 10.71 16.38 21.27
N THR A 255 10.77 15.07 21.56
CA THR A 255 10.17 14.01 20.75
C THR A 255 9.10 13.28 21.54
N PHE A 256 7.99 12.97 20.89
CA PHE A 256 6.85 12.26 21.43
C PHE A 256 6.61 11.00 20.61
N LEU A 257 6.16 9.91 21.24
CA LEU A 257 5.55 8.78 20.54
C LEU A 257 4.16 9.21 20.06
N ILE A 258 3.74 8.71 18.90
CA ILE A 258 2.39 8.91 18.36
C ILE A 258 1.72 7.56 18.12
N ASP A 259 0.51 7.41 18.66
CA ASP A 259 -0.39 6.28 18.39
C ASP A 259 -1.66 6.82 17.71
N LEU A 260 -1.96 6.36 16.50
CA LEU A 260 -3.16 6.77 15.76
C LEU A 260 -4.38 5.97 16.23
N ARG A 261 -5.48 6.67 16.59
CA ARG A 261 -6.62 6.05 17.29
C ARG A 261 -7.42 5.06 16.45
N ASP A 262 -7.73 5.42 15.21
CA ASP A 262 -8.66 4.68 14.34
C ASP A 262 -7.97 4.10 13.09
N MET A 263 -6.65 3.87 13.21
CA MET A 263 -5.77 3.42 12.14
C MET A 263 -4.86 2.27 12.61
N PRO A 264 -5.42 1.09 12.92
CA PRO A 264 -4.66 -0.05 13.46
C PRO A 264 -3.59 -0.61 12.51
N ALA A 265 -3.66 -0.28 11.22
CA ALA A 265 -2.67 -0.68 10.23
C ALA A 265 -1.38 0.16 10.28
N PHE A 266 -1.40 1.31 10.96
CA PHE A 266 -0.19 2.12 11.15
C PHE A 266 0.48 1.72 12.48
N PRO A 267 1.79 1.41 12.47
CA PRO A 267 2.53 1.17 13.70
C PRO A 267 2.66 2.47 14.51
N GLN A 268 3.15 2.34 15.75
CA GLN A 268 3.55 3.50 16.54
C GLN A 268 4.66 4.27 15.80
N GLY A 269 4.62 5.60 15.89
CA GLY A 269 5.64 6.47 15.31
C GLY A 269 6.20 7.47 16.32
N THR A 270 6.86 8.50 15.79
CA THR A 270 7.36 9.64 16.54
C THR A 270 6.92 10.98 15.94
N VAL A 271 6.80 11.98 16.81
CA VAL A 271 6.64 13.39 16.46
C VAL A 271 7.74 14.16 17.14
N LYS A 272 8.63 14.77 16.36
CA LYS A 272 9.76 15.55 16.85
C LYS A 272 9.49 17.02 16.62
N PHE A 273 9.45 17.80 17.70
CA PHE A 273 9.26 19.25 17.61
C PHE A 273 10.59 19.95 17.37
N GLU A 274 10.55 20.93 16.47
CA GLU A 274 11.69 21.80 16.18
C GLU A 274 11.57 23.10 16.96
N LEU A 275 12.70 23.54 17.52
CA LEU A 275 12.81 24.82 18.23
C LEU A 275 13.75 25.74 17.46
N ASP A 276 13.41 27.03 17.40
CA ASP A 276 14.26 28.06 16.84
C ASP A 276 15.43 28.42 17.77
N ASN A 277 16.28 29.38 17.34
CA ASN A 277 17.44 29.83 18.12
C ASN A 277 17.06 30.50 19.46
N ALA A 278 15.81 30.92 19.64
CA ALA A 278 15.28 31.46 20.89
C ALA A 278 14.65 30.37 21.78
N GLY A 279 14.63 29.12 21.32
CA GLY A 279 13.99 27.99 22.01
C GLY A 279 12.47 27.94 21.81
N VAL A 280 11.91 28.71 20.87
CA VAL A 280 10.46 28.71 20.60
C VAL A 280 10.14 27.63 19.57
N VAL A 281 9.08 26.86 19.81
CA VAL A 281 8.65 25.80 18.89
C VAL A 281 8.26 26.41 17.54
N SER A 282 8.94 26.00 16.47
CA SER A 282 8.84 26.54 15.11
C SER A 282 8.29 25.56 14.09
N GLY A 283 8.29 24.25 14.38
CA GLY A 283 7.85 23.22 13.46
C GLY A 283 7.75 21.86 14.14
N LEU A 284 7.35 20.85 13.37
CA LEU A 284 7.41 19.46 13.78
C LEU A 284 7.67 18.54 12.58
N GLU A 285 8.31 17.41 12.86
CA GLU A 285 8.52 16.31 11.94
C GLU A 285 7.72 15.11 12.44
N VAL A 286 6.98 14.45 11.55
CA VAL A 286 6.25 13.21 11.87
C VAL A 286 6.92 12.06 11.15
N TYR A 287 7.18 10.99 11.90
CA TYR A 287 7.68 9.74 11.36
C TYR A 287 6.80 8.60 11.87
N ILE A 288 6.04 7.99 10.96
CA ILE A 288 5.31 6.75 11.23
C ILE A 288 5.75 5.78 10.13
N PRO A 289 6.37 4.64 10.45
CA PRO A 289 6.79 3.66 9.45
C PRO A 289 5.60 3.22 8.60
N SER A 290 5.63 3.51 7.30
CA SER A 290 4.58 3.11 6.36
C SER A 290 5.17 2.97 4.96
N PRO A 291 4.81 1.89 4.23
CA PRO A 291 5.21 1.75 2.82
C PRO A 291 4.43 2.68 1.88
N ASP A 292 3.23 3.12 2.29
CA ASP A 292 2.27 3.83 1.43
C ASP A 292 2.19 5.33 1.72
N PHE A 293 2.53 5.77 2.93
CA PHE A 293 2.47 7.17 3.31
C PHE A 293 3.78 7.67 3.90
N ASP A 294 4.44 8.59 3.21
CA ASP A 294 5.65 9.24 3.71
C ASP A 294 5.31 10.53 4.47
N PHE A 295 5.24 10.42 5.80
CA PHE A 295 5.03 11.59 6.67
C PHE A 295 6.22 12.57 6.67
N THR A 296 7.40 12.13 6.22
CA THR A 296 8.63 12.95 6.28
C THR A 296 8.68 14.03 5.20
N GLU A 297 7.85 13.92 4.16
CA GLU A 297 7.66 14.98 3.16
C GLU A 297 6.79 16.15 3.68
N LEU A 298 6.16 15.99 4.84
CA LEU A 298 5.35 17.04 5.45
C LEU A 298 6.23 18.06 6.16
N GLU A 299 6.64 19.11 5.44
CA GLU A 299 7.41 20.24 5.99
C GLU A 299 6.56 21.14 6.90
N LEU A 300 6.11 20.63 8.05
CA LEU A 300 5.14 21.28 8.93
C LEU A 300 5.77 22.41 9.74
N ARG A 301 5.42 23.65 9.37
CA ARG A 301 5.88 24.87 10.05
C ARG A 301 4.78 25.47 10.90
N ARG A 302 5.12 25.95 12.10
CA ARG A 302 4.16 26.60 12.99
C ARG A 302 3.70 27.92 12.37
N VAL A 303 2.38 28.08 12.25
CA VAL A 303 1.73 29.29 11.74
C VAL A 303 0.91 30.03 12.80
N LYS A 304 0.53 29.34 13.88
CA LYS A 304 -0.23 29.89 15.01
C LYS A 304 0.20 29.29 16.34
#